data_AF-A0A1G6C6L3-F1
#
_entry.id   AF-A0A1G6C6L3-F1
#
_cell.length_a   1.000
_cell.length_b   1.000
_cell.length_c   1.000
_cell.angle_alpha   90.00
_cell.angle_beta   90.00
_cell.angle_gamma   90.00
#
_symmetry.space_group_name_H-M   'P 1'
#
loop_
_entity.id
_entity.type
_entity.pdbx_description
1 polymer ?
#
loop_
_entity_poly.entity_id
_entity_poly.type
_entity_poly.pdbx_seq_one_letter_code
_entity_poly.pdbx_strand_id
1 'polypeptide(L)'
;MKTSSEQTQGNALDSLREQTSKWMETVKSYYSDLKFFKEKVANKEAESDVEEQIKQDVLLNINTMMNKVQVEVIQDLDHQQEYLNNPDDSKISTNKIEEVSSTIKTKVEGLTSALYKLKQMVLDFLSRKQFGKRHGFNTTSKESETISH
;
A
#
# COMPACT_ATOMS: atom_id res chain seq x y z
N MET A 1 -31.73 13.11 -32.98
CA MET A 1 -30.86 14.22 -32.51
C MET A 1 -30.82 14.13 -31.00
N LYS A 2 -29.67 13.76 -30.40
CA LYS A 2 -29.52 13.81 -28.93
C LYS A 2 -29.41 15.26 -28.51
N THR A 3 -30.06 15.64 -27.41
CA THR A 3 -30.06 17.00 -26.89
C THR A 3 -28.69 17.33 -26.26
N SER A 4 -28.28 18.60 -26.28
CA SER A 4 -26.97 19.05 -25.75
C SER A 4 -26.73 18.57 -24.30
N SER A 5 -27.79 18.46 -23.49
CA SER A 5 -27.75 17.94 -22.12
C SER A 5 -27.42 16.44 -22.00
N GLU A 6 -27.90 15.61 -22.93
CA GLU A 6 -27.60 14.16 -22.96
C GLU A 6 -26.13 13.92 -23.38
N GLN A 7 -25.58 14.82 -24.21
CA GLN A 7 -24.17 14.79 -24.60
C GLN A 7 -23.23 15.20 -23.44
N THR A 8 -23.60 16.21 -22.65
CA THR A 8 -22.80 16.62 -21.47
C THR A 8 -22.83 15.57 -20.36
N GLN A 9 -23.96 14.91 -20.12
CA GLN A 9 -24.08 13.85 -19.12
C GLN A 9 -23.28 12.58 -19.49
N GLY A 10 -23.27 12.19 -20.77
CA GLY A 10 -22.45 11.06 -21.23
C GLY A 10 -20.95 11.28 -20.96
N ASN A 11 -20.44 12.48 -21.26
CA ASN A 11 -19.04 12.82 -21.03
C ASN A 11 -18.65 12.82 -19.54
N ALA A 12 -19.55 13.22 -18.64
CA ALA A 12 -19.30 13.24 -17.20
C ALA A 12 -19.24 11.82 -16.59
N LEU A 13 -20.16 10.94 -17.00
CA LEU A 13 -20.19 9.54 -16.58
C LEU A 13 -18.96 8.76 -17.07
N ASP A 14 -18.55 8.99 -18.32
CA ASP A 14 -17.35 8.36 -18.87
C ASP A 14 -16.07 8.84 -18.17
N SER A 15 -15.99 10.14 -17.84
CA SER A 15 -14.89 10.68 -17.01
C SER A 15 -14.83 10.03 -15.62
N LEU A 16 -15.98 9.82 -14.97
CA LEU A 16 -16.04 9.15 -13.67
C LEU A 16 -15.65 7.67 -13.74
N ARG A 17 -16.03 6.96 -14.81
CA ARG A 17 -15.59 5.58 -15.07
C ARG A 17 -14.08 5.49 -15.21
N GLU A 18 -13.49 6.40 -15.99
CA GLU A 18 -12.05 6.44 -16.19
C GLU A 18 -11.31 6.74 -14.88
N GLN A 19 -11.80 7.71 -14.09
CA GLN A 19 -11.22 8.04 -12.79
C GLN A 19 -11.31 6.88 -11.79
N THR A 20 -12.47 6.23 -11.70
CA THR A 20 -12.70 5.08 -10.82
C THR A 20 -11.76 3.93 -11.19
N SER A 21 -11.59 3.66 -12.48
CA SER A 21 -10.65 2.65 -12.99
C SER A 21 -9.19 2.97 -12.59
N LYS A 22 -8.76 4.24 -12.74
CA LYS A 22 -7.41 4.67 -12.32
C LYS A 22 -7.19 4.53 -10.80
N TRP A 23 -8.20 4.86 -9.99
CA TRP A 23 -8.13 4.66 -8.54
C TRP A 23 -8.04 3.18 -8.20
N MET A 24 -8.82 2.34 -8.87
CA MET A 24 -8.76 0.88 -8.69
C MET A 24 -7.36 0.33 -8.98
N GLU A 25 -6.75 0.71 -10.11
CA GLU A 25 -5.38 0.31 -10.45
C GLU A 25 -4.36 0.78 -9.39
N THR A 26 -4.47 2.03 -8.96
CA THR A 26 -3.61 2.63 -7.94
C THR A 26 -3.71 1.85 -6.62
N VAL A 27 -4.93 1.56 -6.16
CA VAL A 27 -5.17 0.85 -4.90
C VAL A 27 -4.73 -0.61 -4.99
N LYS A 28 -4.93 -1.28 -6.14
CA LYS A 28 -4.40 -2.63 -6.39
C LYS A 28 -2.87 -2.67 -6.34
N SER A 29 -2.20 -1.65 -6.90
CA SER A 29 -0.75 -1.50 -6.81
C SER A 29 -0.29 -1.37 -5.35
N TYR A 30 -0.96 -0.52 -4.57
CA TYR A 30 -0.68 -0.38 -3.14
C TYR A 30 -0.85 -1.69 -2.36
N TYR A 31 -1.90 -2.46 -2.65
CA TYR A 31 -2.12 -3.75 -2.02
C TYR A 31 -1.03 -4.76 -2.39
N SER A 32 -0.54 -4.74 -3.63
CA SER A 32 0.59 -5.56 -4.08
C SER A 32 1.88 -5.20 -3.36
N ASP A 33 2.18 -3.90 -3.21
CA ASP A 33 3.34 -3.42 -2.45
C ASP A 33 3.30 -3.90 -1.00
N LEU A 34 2.14 -3.82 -0.34
CA LEU A 34 1.96 -4.30 1.03
C LEU A 34 2.23 -5.80 1.15
N LYS A 35 1.77 -6.61 0.19
CA LYS A 35 2.08 -8.06 0.16
C LYS A 35 3.57 -8.30 0.07
N PHE A 36 4.25 -7.59 -0.83
CA PHE A 36 5.70 -7.69 -0.98
C PHE A 36 6.42 -7.33 0.33
N PHE A 37 6.05 -6.22 0.96
CA PHE A 37 6.66 -5.81 2.23
C PHE A 37 6.38 -6.79 3.36
N LYS A 38 5.16 -7.33 3.45
CA LYS A 38 4.80 -8.36 4.42
C LYS A 38 5.74 -9.56 4.31
N GLU A 39 5.96 -10.05 3.09
CA GLU A 39 6.84 -11.18 2.84
C GLU A 39 8.30 -10.87 3.23
N LYS A 40 8.80 -9.68 2.86
CA LYS A 40 10.16 -9.25 3.24
C LYS A 40 10.37 -9.17 4.74
N VAL A 41 9.40 -8.59 5.46
CA VAL A 41 9.47 -8.48 6.93
C VAL A 41 9.37 -9.86 7.57
N ALA A 42 8.45 -10.72 7.12
CA ALA A 42 8.29 -12.07 7.65
C ALA A 42 9.57 -12.92 7.52
N ASN A 43 10.27 -12.77 6.38
CA ASN A 43 11.50 -13.50 6.08
C ASN A 43 12.76 -12.90 6.72
N LYS A 44 12.68 -11.71 7.33
CA LYS A 44 13.82 -11.14 8.06
C LYS A 44 14.02 -11.91 9.37
N GLU A 45 15.22 -12.45 9.56
CA GLU A 45 15.65 -13.02 10.85
C GLU A 45 15.70 -11.92 11.90
N ALA A 46 15.10 -12.17 13.07
CA ALA A 46 15.25 -11.34 14.25
C ALA A 46 16.30 -11.98 15.16
N GLU A 47 17.27 -11.19 15.62
CA GLU A 47 18.39 -11.67 16.43
C GLU A 47 18.17 -11.48 17.94
N SER A 48 17.05 -10.85 18.32
CA SER A 48 16.67 -10.61 19.71
C SER A 48 15.16 -10.58 19.88
N ASP A 49 14.69 -10.80 21.11
CA ASP A 49 13.26 -10.69 21.45
C ASP A 49 12.71 -9.29 21.15
N VAL A 50 13.53 -8.25 21.32
CA VAL A 50 13.15 -6.86 20.99
C VAL A 50 12.99 -6.69 19.48
N GLU A 51 13.89 -7.25 18.68
CA GLU A 51 13.77 -7.19 17.21
C GLU A 51 12.57 -8.02 16.71
N GLU A 52 12.30 -9.17 17.32
CA GLU A 52 11.13 -9.98 17.01
C GLU A 52 9.84 -9.22 17.38
N GLN A 53 9.80 -8.53 18.52
CA GLN A 53 8.66 -7.68 18.86
C GLN A 53 8.44 -6.57 17.81
N ILE A 54 9.51 -5.87 17.41
CA ILE A 54 9.42 -4.84 16.36
C ILE A 54 8.94 -5.46 15.04
N LYS A 55 9.42 -6.66 14.68
CA LYS A 55 8.98 -7.40 13.49
C LYS A 55 7.48 -7.67 13.54
N GLN A 56 6.97 -8.16 14.67
CA GLN A 56 5.55 -8.42 14.86
C GLN A 56 4.71 -7.14 14.79
N ASP A 57 5.18 -6.04 15.37
CA ASP A 57 4.51 -4.74 15.29
C ASP A 57 4.43 -4.22 13.84
N VAL A 58 5.52 -4.34 13.08
CA VAL A 58 5.55 -3.98 11.65
C VAL A 58 4.59 -4.86 10.85
N LEU A 59 4.58 -6.18 11.08
CA LEU A 59 3.67 -7.11 10.41
C LEU A 59 2.19 -6.80 10.74
N LEU A 60 1.89 -6.47 11.99
CA LEU A 60 0.55 -6.08 12.42
C LEU A 60 0.10 -4.80 11.69
N ASN A 61 0.97 -3.80 11.60
CA ASN A 61 0.69 -2.56 10.88
C ASN A 61 0.45 -2.80 9.39
N ILE A 62 1.25 -3.68 8.75
CA ILE A 62 1.04 -4.06 7.35
C ILE A 62 -0.30 -4.77 7.17
N ASN A 63 -0.62 -5.76 8.01
CA ASN A 63 -1.89 -6.51 7.92
C ASN A 63 -3.10 -5.59 8.13
N THR A 64 -3.01 -4.66 9.10
CA THR A 64 -4.06 -3.68 9.37
C THR A 64 -4.29 -2.78 8.15
N MET A 65 -3.20 -2.29 7.52
CA MET A 65 -3.30 -1.49 6.31
C MET A 65 -3.87 -2.29 5.12
N MET A 66 -3.46 -3.55 4.96
CA MET A 66 -4.00 -4.43 3.93
C MET A 66 -5.51 -4.63 4.09
N ASN A 67 -5.98 -4.89 5.32
CA ASN A 67 -7.41 -5.03 5.59
C ASN A 67 -8.16 -3.73 5.28
N LYS A 68 -7.62 -2.59 5.69
CA LYS A 68 -8.20 -1.28 5.38
C LYS A 68 -8.33 -1.05 3.87
N VAL A 69 -7.26 -1.30 3.12
CA VAL A 69 -7.26 -1.18 1.65
C VAL A 69 -8.31 -2.10 1.02
N GLN A 70 -8.34 -3.37 1.45
CA GLN A 70 -9.24 -4.38 0.89
C GLN A 70 -10.71 -4.07 1.19
N VAL A 71 -11.05 -3.80 2.46
CA VAL A 71 -12.44 -3.69 2.92
C VAL A 71 -12.99 -2.28 2.69
N GLU A 72 -12.22 -1.23 2.97
CA GLU A 72 -12.77 0.13 2.98
C GLU A 72 -12.64 0.88 1.65
N VAL A 73 -11.78 0.41 0.74
CA VAL A 73 -11.47 1.13 -0.51
C VAL A 73 -11.68 0.28 -1.76
N ILE A 74 -11.14 -0.94 -1.82
CA ILE A 74 -11.37 -1.80 -2.99
C ILE A 74 -12.86 -2.13 -3.13
N GLN A 75 -13.54 -2.53 -2.05
CA GLN A 75 -14.98 -2.81 -2.10
C GLN A 75 -15.81 -1.59 -2.52
N ASP A 76 -15.49 -0.40 -2.01
CA ASP A 76 -16.18 0.84 -2.40
C ASP A 76 -15.96 1.18 -3.88
N LEU A 77 -14.74 0.98 -4.38
CA LEU A 77 -14.41 1.17 -5.80
C LEU A 77 -15.10 0.13 -6.70
N ASP A 78 -15.16 -1.13 -6.27
CA ASP A 78 -15.86 -2.20 -7.00
C ASP A 78 -17.36 -1.88 -7.10
N HIS A 79 -18.00 -1.51 -5.99
CA HIS A 79 -19.39 -1.08 -5.99
C HIS A 79 -19.61 0.12 -6.93
N GLN A 80 -18.78 1.16 -6.82
CA GLN A 80 -18.89 2.35 -7.67
C GLN A 80 -18.72 1.99 -9.16
N GLN A 81 -17.77 1.12 -9.50
CA GLN A 81 -17.56 0.67 -10.87
C GLN A 81 -18.75 -0.13 -11.40
N GLU A 82 -19.35 -1.00 -10.58
CA GLU A 82 -20.57 -1.73 -10.94
C GLU A 82 -21.74 -0.79 -11.23
N TYR A 83 -21.96 0.21 -10.37
CA TYR A 83 -22.98 1.25 -10.58
C TYR A 83 -22.72 2.05 -11.86
N LEU A 84 -21.47 2.46 -12.11
CA LEU A 84 -21.13 3.21 -13.30
C LEU A 84 -21.30 2.35 -14.57
N ASN A 85 -21.07 1.04 -14.51
CA ASN A 85 -21.20 0.14 -15.66
C ASN A 85 -22.66 -0.25 -15.95
N ASN A 86 -23.50 -0.36 -14.91
CA ASN A 86 -24.91 -0.69 -15.01
C ASN A 86 -25.78 0.41 -14.38
N PRO A 87 -25.84 1.61 -14.99
CA PRO A 87 -26.66 2.71 -14.49
C PRO A 87 -28.14 2.47 -14.84
N ASP A 88 -28.73 1.36 -14.43
CA ASP A 88 -30.12 1.04 -14.77
C ASP A 88 -31.08 1.74 -13.78
N ASP A 89 -31.91 2.64 -14.32
CA ASP A 89 -33.17 3.29 -13.87
C ASP A 89 -33.46 3.61 -12.39
N SER A 90 -32.50 3.47 -11.48
CA SER A 90 -32.67 3.93 -10.10
C SER A 90 -32.41 5.44 -10.02
N LYS A 91 -33.35 6.15 -9.39
CA LYS A 91 -33.41 7.60 -9.12
C LYS A 91 -32.23 8.15 -8.29
N ILE A 92 -31.01 7.73 -8.57
CA ILE A 92 -29.80 8.22 -7.93
C ILE A 92 -29.38 9.45 -8.70
N SER A 93 -29.55 10.62 -8.07
CA SER A 93 -29.13 11.89 -8.66
C SER A 93 -27.63 11.87 -8.93
N THR A 94 -27.21 12.57 -9.98
CA THR A 94 -25.79 12.82 -10.30
C THR A 94 -25.02 13.31 -9.08
N ASN A 95 -25.66 14.11 -8.22
CA ASN A 95 -25.10 14.59 -6.96
C ASN A 95 -24.66 13.46 -6.02
N LYS A 96 -25.42 12.35 -5.93
CA LYS A 96 -25.07 11.22 -5.08
C LYS A 96 -23.88 10.43 -5.66
N ILE A 97 -23.76 10.35 -6.98
CA ILE A 97 -22.59 9.75 -7.65
C ILE A 97 -21.34 10.60 -7.39
N GLU A 98 -21.45 11.92 -7.49
CA GLU A 98 -20.36 12.85 -7.20
C GLU A 98 -19.94 12.80 -5.73
N GLU A 99 -20.89 12.71 -4.80
CA GLU A 99 -20.62 12.59 -3.35
C GLU A 99 -19.84 11.30 -3.03
N VAL A 100 -20.28 10.16 -3.59
CA VAL A 100 -19.57 8.87 -3.43
C VAL A 100 -18.19 8.96 -4.05
N SER A 101 -18.06 9.55 -5.24
CA SER A 101 -16.77 9.71 -5.92
C SER A 101 -15.82 10.61 -5.13
N SER A 102 -16.34 11.68 -4.52
CA SER A 102 -15.57 12.57 -3.62
C SER A 102 -15.08 11.82 -2.38
N THR A 103 -15.95 11.02 -1.76
CA THR A 103 -15.60 10.20 -0.59
C THR A 103 -14.50 9.19 -0.93
N ILE A 104 -14.63 8.49 -2.07
CA ILE A 104 -13.63 7.56 -2.57
C ILE A 104 -12.30 8.27 -2.81
N LYS A 105 -12.32 9.44 -3.47
CA LYS A 105 -11.12 10.24 -3.70
C LYS A 105 -10.39 10.56 -2.39
N THR A 106 -11.12 11.04 -1.38
CA THR A 106 -10.54 11.33 -0.05
C THR A 106 -9.93 10.08 0.60
N LYS A 107 -10.59 8.92 0.47
CA LYS A 107 -10.06 7.65 0.97
C LYS A 107 -8.77 7.25 0.26
N VAL A 108 -8.72 7.37 -1.07
CA VAL A 108 -7.53 7.03 -1.88
C VAL A 108 -6.36 7.98 -1.54
N GLU A 109 -6.60 9.28 -1.45
CA GLU A 109 -5.57 10.27 -1.08
C GLU A 109 -5.05 10.05 0.36
N GLY A 110 -5.96 9.73 1.30
CA GLY A 110 -5.61 9.38 2.67
C GLY A 110 -4.77 8.10 2.76
N LEU A 111 -5.10 7.09 1.95
CA LEU A 111 -4.31 5.86 1.84
C LEU A 111 -2.89 6.13 1.36
N THR A 112 -2.71 6.95 0.32
CA THR A 112 -1.38 7.29 -0.22
C THR A 112 -0.45 7.81 0.88
N SER A 113 -0.96 8.73 1.70
CA SER A 113 -0.19 9.31 2.81
C SER A 113 0.12 8.30 3.91
N ALA A 114 -0.85 7.46 4.27
CA ALA A 114 -0.66 6.44 5.29
C ALA A 114 0.32 5.34 4.85
N LEU A 115 0.23 4.93 3.58
CA LEU A 115 1.14 3.98 2.96
C LEU A 115 2.56 4.51 2.89
N TYR A 116 2.76 5.78 2.55
CA TYR A 116 4.09 6.38 2.55
C TYR A 116 4.76 6.25 3.92
N LYS A 117 4.05 6.59 5.00
CA LYS A 117 4.57 6.45 6.38
C LYS A 117 4.87 4.99 6.74
N LEU A 118 3.98 4.07 6.38
CA LEU A 118 4.19 2.64 6.62
C LEU A 118 5.40 2.11 5.83
N LYS A 119 5.56 2.50 4.56
CA LYS A 119 6.72 2.13 3.73
C LYS A 119 8.03 2.59 4.37
N GLN A 120 8.09 3.82 4.88
CA GLN A 120 9.28 4.32 5.59
C GLN A 120 9.58 3.45 6.82
N MET A 121 8.58 3.18 7.67
CA MET A 121 8.75 2.32 8.85
C MET A 121 9.25 0.91 8.48
N VAL A 122 8.70 0.31 7.42
CA VAL A 122 9.12 -1.01 6.93
C VAL A 122 10.56 -0.97 6.42
N LEU A 123 10.91 0.02 5.61
CA LEU A 123 12.26 0.17 5.06
C LEU A 123 13.29 0.42 6.17
N ASP A 124 12.95 1.20 7.17
CA ASP A 124 13.77 1.41 8.36
C ASP A 124 13.99 0.09 9.11
N PHE A 125 12.94 -0.69 9.32
CA PHE A 125 13.07 -2.03 9.93
C PHE A 125 13.95 -2.96 9.09
N LEU A 126 13.72 -3.04 7.78
CA LEU A 126 14.49 -3.91 6.88
C LEU A 126 15.96 -3.51 6.79
N SER A 127 16.27 -2.21 6.82
CA SER A 127 17.63 -1.66 6.68
C SER A 127 18.44 -1.65 7.98
N ARG A 128 17.82 -1.80 9.15
CA ARG A 128 18.53 -1.97 10.43
C ARG A 128 19.53 -3.13 10.32
N LYS A 129 20.81 -2.79 10.45
CA LYS A 129 21.93 -3.73 10.42
C LYS A 129 21.89 -4.65 11.64
N GLN A 130 22.25 -5.91 11.41
CA GLN A 130 22.53 -6.89 12.45
C GLN A 130 23.68 -6.38 13.33
N PHE A 131 23.40 -6.09 14.60
CA PHE A 131 24.43 -5.74 15.57
C PHE A 131 25.13 -7.02 16.02
N GLY A 132 26.22 -7.39 15.34
CA GLY A 132 27.03 -8.56 15.69
C GLY A 132 27.67 -9.28 14.51
N LYS A 133 27.07 -9.22 13.31
CA LYS A 133 27.71 -9.71 12.08
C LYS A 133 28.68 -8.67 11.54
N ARG A 134 29.86 -8.59 12.13
CA ARG A 134 31.03 -8.01 11.45
C ARG A 134 31.24 -8.84 10.19
N HIS A 135 31.12 -8.22 9.01
CA HIS A 135 31.71 -8.78 7.79
C HIS A 135 33.15 -9.13 8.14
N GLY A 136 33.51 -10.41 7.98
CA GLY A 136 34.82 -10.92 8.32
C GLY A 136 35.92 -10.11 7.65
N PHE A 137 36.50 -9.18 8.39
CA PHE A 137 37.83 -8.70 8.12
C PHE A 137 38.74 -9.76 8.75
N ASN A 138 39.31 -10.61 7.89
CA ASN A 138 40.35 -11.56 8.24
C ASN A 138 41.45 -10.84 9.04
N THR A 139 41.41 -10.93 10.37
CA THR A 139 42.63 -10.81 11.15
C THR A 139 43.31 -12.16 11.11
N THR A 140 44.05 -12.42 10.03
CA THR A 140 45.22 -13.29 10.12
C THR A 140 46.16 -12.63 11.14
N SER A 141 45.97 -12.98 12.40
CA SER A 141 47.02 -12.90 13.42
C SER A 141 48.14 -13.80 12.93
N LYS A 142 49.11 -13.24 12.21
CA LYS A 142 50.45 -13.80 12.20
C LYS A 142 51.04 -13.43 13.55
N GLU A 143 50.99 -14.40 14.45
CA GLU A 143 51.72 -14.38 15.71
C GLU A 143 53.18 -14.03 15.43
N SER A 144 53.66 -13.11 16.25
CA SER A 144 55.02 -12.64 16.33
C SER A 144 55.97 -13.81 16.51
N GLU A 145 56.92 -13.95 15.58
CA GLU A 145 58.11 -14.77 15.79
C GLU A 145 58.83 -14.24 17.04
N THR A 146 58.88 -15.10 18.05
CA THR A 146 59.62 -14.89 19.28
C THR A 146 61.10 -15.09 18.97
N ILE A 147 61.86 -14.02 19.19
CA ILE A 147 63.33 -14.05 19.25
C ILE A 147 63.75 -14.97 20.40
N SER A 148 64.65 -15.91 20.15
CA SER A 148 65.39 -16.62 21.19
C SER A 148 66.84 -16.83 20.76
N HIS A 149 67.71 -16.15 21.52
CA HIS A 149 69.16 -16.32 21.74
C HIS A 149 70.12 -16.39 20.56
#